data_AF-A0A0S3U1M5-F1
#
_entry.id   AF-A0A0S3U1M5-F1
#
_cell.length_a   1.000
_cell.length_b   1.000
_cell.length_c   1.000
_cell.angle_alpha   90.00
_cell.angle_beta   90.00
_cell.angle_gamma   90.00
#
_symmetry.space_group_name_H-M   'P 1'
#
loop_
_entity.id
_entity.type
_entity.pdbx_description
1 polymer ?
#
loop_
_entity_poly.entity_id
_entity_poly.type
_entity_poly.pdbx_seq_one_letter_code
_entity_poly.pdbx_strand_id
1 'polypeptide(L)'
;MNNGHFEQYFQTIRQQIAILQQNIDGNWEEINATIDHLFALCEQMQVNLEASSVLEEELMQQNQQLAKMSQYFYGLFQFSSIALLVTDANGVISEANTATATLLNLTRQALIGTSFVDYFAEVDRQTLRTKLNQLSQTSSVQLWQFTVCPQNDEPFRVGLQVGAVRNDAGEIESLRIGMYVIDPFQTRAPVDQTLPRSLDGLQVLVVDDEADVREFITAILEPYGVGVRAVGSADAALEALKEFSPDVLISDIRMPGGDGYSLIRQIRALETEPGQHLPAAAITAYLDEDREEAIAAGYEAHLHKLAQPIELVQVVAQLAGRATTPEV
;
A
#
# COMPACT_ATOMS: atom_id res chain seq x y z
N MET A 1 -103.28 -38.65 -10.32
CA MET A 1 -102.29 -37.55 -10.34
C MET A 1 -101.27 -37.86 -9.24
N ASN A 2 -99.96 -38.05 -9.45
CA ASN A 2 -99.15 -37.76 -10.61
C ASN A 2 -97.80 -38.53 -10.54
N ASN A 3 -97.79 -39.84 -10.85
CA ASN A 3 -96.55 -40.65 -10.83
C ASN A 3 -95.59 -40.33 -11.99
N GLY A 4 -96.09 -39.73 -13.09
CA GLY A 4 -95.27 -39.38 -14.25
C GLY A 4 -94.32 -38.19 -14.02
N HIS A 5 -94.66 -37.27 -13.11
CA HIS A 5 -93.80 -36.11 -12.84
C HIS A 5 -92.55 -36.46 -12.03
N PHE A 6 -92.63 -37.45 -11.13
CA PHE A 6 -91.45 -37.89 -10.35
C PHE A 6 -90.43 -38.63 -11.22
N GLU A 7 -90.90 -39.45 -12.17
CA GLU A 7 -90.04 -40.18 -13.11
C GLU A 7 -89.34 -39.22 -14.08
N GLN A 8 -90.03 -38.17 -14.54
CA GLN A 8 -89.44 -37.09 -15.34
C GLN A 8 -88.39 -36.28 -14.58
N TYR A 9 -88.62 -36.00 -13.29
CA TYR A 9 -87.64 -35.32 -12.45
C TYR A 9 -86.37 -36.17 -12.24
N PHE A 10 -86.51 -37.46 -11.98
CA PHE A 10 -85.35 -38.36 -11.82
C PHE A 10 -84.55 -38.55 -13.11
N GLN A 11 -85.22 -38.63 -14.26
CA GLN A 11 -84.58 -38.66 -15.58
C GLN A 11 -83.78 -37.37 -15.83
N THR A 12 -84.36 -36.21 -15.51
CA THR A 12 -83.72 -34.89 -15.70
C THR A 12 -82.48 -34.74 -14.82
N ILE A 13 -82.56 -35.16 -13.55
CA ILE A 13 -81.42 -35.13 -12.62
C ILE A 13 -80.31 -36.09 -13.09
N ARG A 14 -80.64 -37.31 -13.53
CA ARG A 14 -79.64 -38.24 -14.07
C ARG A 14 -78.97 -37.69 -15.33
N GLN A 15 -79.72 -37.03 -16.19
CA GLN A 15 -79.20 -36.43 -17.41
C GLN A 15 -78.29 -35.23 -17.09
N GLN A 16 -78.64 -34.40 -16.11
CA GLN A 16 -77.77 -33.32 -15.62
C GLN A 16 -76.51 -33.83 -14.93
N ILE A 17 -76.60 -34.90 -14.14
CA ILE A 17 -75.43 -35.55 -13.53
C ILE A 17 -74.50 -36.13 -14.61
N ALA A 18 -75.04 -36.78 -15.64
CA ALA A 18 -74.24 -37.33 -16.75
C ALA A 18 -73.56 -36.23 -17.57
N ILE A 19 -74.25 -35.11 -17.84
CA ILE A 19 -73.68 -33.93 -18.52
C ILE A 19 -72.57 -33.29 -17.66
N LEU A 20 -72.79 -33.20 -16.34
CA LEU A 20 -71.77 -32.70 -15.42
C LEU A 20 -70.56 -33.63 -15.37
N GLN A 21 -70.76 -34.95 -15.30
CA GLN A 21 -69.67 -35.94 -15.32
C GLN A 21 -68.88 -35.89 -16.64
N GLN A 22 -69.53 -35.72 -17.78
CA GLN A 22 -68.87 -35.64 -19.09
C GLN A 22 -68.07 -34.33 -19.28
N ASN A 23 -68.54 -33.21 -18.75
CA ASN A 23 -67.80 -31.93 -18.74
C ASN A 23 -66.62 -31.95 -17.76
N ILE A 24 -66.75 -32.71 -16.69
CA ILE A 24 -65.73 -32.94 -15.68
C ILE A 24 -64.63 -33.82 -16.30
N ASP A 25 -64.98 -34.95 -16.92
CA ASP A 25 -64.03 -35.88 -17.56
C ASP A 25 -63.28 -35.30 -18.79
N GLY A 26 -63.87 -34.37 -19.55
CA GLY A 26 -63.20 -33.73 -20.68
C GLY A 26 -62.21 -32.62 -20.31
N ASN A 27 -62.32 -32.05 -19.11
CA ASN A 27 -61.50 -30.95 -18.63
C ASN A 27 -60.48 -31.40 -17.56
N TRP A 28 -60.64 -32.59 -16.98
CA TRP A 28 -59.72 -33.15 -15.98
C TRP A 28 -58.30 -33.37 -16.51
N GLU A 29 -58.12 -33.82 -17.76
CA GLU A 29 -56.79 -33.97 -18.35
C GLU A 29 -56.09 -32.61 -18.54
N GLU A 30 -56.80 -31.59 -18.99
CA GLU A 30 -56.26 -30.24 -19.19
C GLU A 30 -55.98 -29.54 -17.85
N ILE A 31 -56.86 -29.74 -16.85
CA ILE A 31 -56.65 -29.28 -15.47
C ILE A 31 -55.46 -29.99 -14.83
N ASN A 32 -55.34 -31.31 -14.96
CA ASN A 32 -54.19 -32.05 -14.42
C ASN A 32 -52.89 -31.66 -15.12
N ALA A 33 -52.89 -31.50 -16.44
CA ALA A 33 -51.72 -31.01 -17.18
C ALA A 33 -51.32 -29.59 -16.74
N THR A 34 -52.29 -28.72 -16.45
CA THR A 34 -52.04 -27.38 -15.91
C THR A 34 -51.48 -27.43 -14.49
N ILE A 35 -51.99 -28.33 -13.65
CA ILE A 35 -51.50 -28.57 -12.29
C ILE A 35 -50.05 -29.08 -12.32
N ASP A 36 -49.75 -30.07 -13.17
CA ASP A 36 -48.39 -30.59 -13.37
C ASP A 36 -47.43 -29.50 -13.87
N HIS A 37 -47.89 -28.64 -14.78
CA HIS A 37 -47.11 -27.50 -15.25
C HIS A 37 -46.84 -26.47 -14.15
N LEU A 38 -47.83 -26.16 -13.31
CA LEU A 38 -47.65 -25.27 -12.15
C LEU A 38 -46.69 -25.87 -11.12
N PHE A 39 -46.74 -27.18 -10.87
CA PHE A 39 -45.77 -27.85 -10.00
C PHE A 39 -44.35 -27.74 -10.55
N ALA A 40 -44.15 -28.01 -11.84
CA ALA A 40 -42.84 -27.85 -12.48
C ALA A 40 -42.34 -26.41 -12.43
N LEU A 41 -43.22 -25.41 -12.59
CA LEU A 41 -42.88 -24.00 -12.46
C LEU A 41 -42.49 -23.64 -11.02
N CYS A 42 -43.20 -24.17 -10.02
CA CYS A 42 -42.86 -23.98 -8.61
C CYS A 42 -41.49 -24.58 -8.27
N GLU A 43 -41.17 -25.78 -8.77
CA GLU A 43 -39.85 -26.39 -8.59
C GLU A 43 -38.75 -25.54 -9.24
N GLN A 44 -38.96 -25.06 -10.46
CA GLN A 44 -38.01 -24.16 -11.14
C GLN A 44 -37.82 -22.84 -10.38
N MET A 45 -38.90 -22.25 -9.86
CA MET A 45 -38.81 -21.05 -9.04
C MET A 45 -38.02 -21.30 -7.76
N GLN A 46 -38.20 -22.45 -7.13
CA GLN A 46 -37.48 -22.80 -5.91
C GLN A 46 -35.98 -22.96 -6.17
N VAL A 47 -35.60 -23.65 -7.24
CA VAL A 47 -34.19 -23.75 -7.65
C VAL A 47 -33.60 -22.38 -7.97
N ASN A 48 -34.34 -21.51 -8.66
CA ASN A 48 -33.87 -20.16 -8.96
C ASN A 48 -33.72 -19.28 -7.70
N LEU A 49 -34.61 -19.42 -6.73
CA LEU A 49 -34.51 -18.70 -5.45
C LEU A 49 -33.27 -19.15 -4.66
N GLU A 50 -33.02 -20.45 -4.60
CA GLU A 50 -31.82 -21.02 -3.97
C GLU A 50 -30.55 -20.52 -4.69
N ALA A 51 -30.52 -20.59 -6.02
CA ALA A 51 -29.39 -20.06 -6.81
C ALA A 51 -29.15 -18.56 -6.56
N SER A 52 -30.22 -17.76 -6.49
CA SER A 52 -30.12 -16.32 -6.20
C SER A 52 -29.57 -16.05 -4.80
N SER A 53 -30.00 -16.82 -3.79
CA SER A 53 -29.47 -16.68 -2.42
C SER A 53 -27.96 -16.98 -2.33
N VAL A 54 -27.49 -18.00 -3.04
CA VAL A 54 -26.06 -18.32 -3.10
C VAL A 54 -25.28 -17.18 -3.75
N LEU A 55 -25.82 -16.62 -4.84
CA LEU A 55 -25.19 -15.50 -5.56
C LEU A 55 -25.15 -14.22 -4.71
N GLU A 56 -26.19 -13.96 -3.93
CA GLU A 56 -26.23 -12.85 -2.97
C GLU A 56 -25.19 -13.04 -1.84
N GLU A 57 -25.05 -14.26 -1.32
CA GLU A 57 -24.02 -14.59 -0.34
C GLU A 57 -22.60 -14.39 -0.89
N GLU A 58 -22.32 -14.85 -2.13
CA GLU A 58 -21.04 -14.62 -2.80
C GLU A 58 -20.76 -13.13 -2.99
N LEU A 59 -21.75 -12.35 -3.42
CA LEU A 59 -21.62 -10.91 -3.60
C LEU A 59 -21.35 -10.20 -2.25
N MET A 60 -22.01 -10.63 -1.17
CA MET A 60 -21.73 -10.11 0.17
C MET A 60 -20.29 -10.41 0.60
N GLN A 61 -19.79 -11.62 0.33
CA GLN A 61 -18.40 -11.98 0.63
C GLN A 61 -17.40 -11.13 -0.16
N GLN A 62 -17.64 -10.94 -1.47
CA GLN A 62 -16.80 -10.10 -2.32
C GLN A 62 -16.81 -8.64 -1.84
N ASN A 63 -17.97 -8.08 -1.53
CA ASN A 63 -18.07 -6.71 -1.01
C ASN A 63 -17.37 -6.55 0.33
N GLN A 64 -17.44 -7.55 1.21
CA GLN A 64 -16.69 -7.54 2.47
C GLN A 64 -15.18 -7.61 2.23
N GLN A 65 -14.72 -8.43 1.29
CA GLN A 65 -13.30 -8.52 0.95
C GLN A 65 -12.79 -7.21 0.34
N LEU A 66 -13.57 -6.60 -0.57
CA LEU A 66 -13.28 -5.27 -1.13
C LEU A 66 -13.22 -4.21 -0.04
N ALA A 67 -14.15 -4.22 0.91
CA ALA A 67 -14.15 -3.27 2.03
C ALA A 67 -12.90 -3.42 2.90
N LYS A 68 -12.50 -4.65 3.24
CA LYS A 68 -11.26 -4.92 3.99
C LYS A 68 -10.03 -4.43 3.23
N MET A 69 -9.96 -4.72 1.93
CA MET A 69 -8.84 -4.32 1.09
C MET A 69 -8.77 -2.79 0.93
N SER A 70 -9.91 -2.13 0.73
CA SER A 70 -10.00 -0.67 0.70
C SER A 70 -9.55 -0.03 2.02
N GLN A 71 -9.96 -0.57 3.17
CA GLN A 71 -9.52 -0.10 4.48
C GLN A 71 -8.01 -0.26 4.67
N TYR A 72 -7.44 -1.39 4.24
CA TYR A 72 -6.01 -1.64 4.29
C TYR A 72 -5.23 -0.60 3.47
N PHE A 73 -5.59 -0.38 2.20
CA PHE A 73 -4.93 0.61 1.35
C PHE A 73 -5.11 2.04 1.85
N TYR A 74 -6.29 2.38 2.38
CA TYR A 74 -6.51 3.67 3.02
C TYR A 74 -5.58 3.85 4.22
N GLY A 75 -5.38 2.80 5.02
CA GLY A 75 -4.41 2.78 6.12
C GLY A 75 -2.99 3.06 5.63
N LEU A 76 -2.50 2.29 4.64
CA LEU A 76 -1.17 2.49 4.06
C LEU A 76 -0.98 3.92 3.52
N PHE A 77 -1.99 4.46 2.82
CA PHE A 77 -1.95 5.83 2.33
C PHE A 77 -1.91 6.85 3.47
N GLN A 78 -2.79 6.72 4.48
CA GLN A 78 -2.91 7.69 5.57
C GLN A 78 -1.72 7.72 6.52
N PHE A 79 -1.15 6.56 6.80
CA PHE A 79 -0.04 6.38 7.75
C PHE A 79 1.31 6.27 7.04
N SER A 80 1.36 6.44 5.72
CA SER A 80 2.61 6.66 4.98
C SER A 80 3.31 7.89 5.53
N SER A 81 4.60 7.74 5.84
CA SER A 81 5.48 8.84 6.24
C SER A 81 5.93 9.71 5.07
N ILE A 82 5.74 9.25 3.82
CA ILE A 82 5.88 10.08 2.63
C ILE A 82 4.59 10.90 2.44
N ALA A 83 4.73 12.19 2.17
CA ALA A 83 3.61 13.06 1.81
C ALA A 83 3.04 12.66 0.45
N LEU A 84 1.84 12.10 0.46
CA LEU A 84 1.13 11.63 -0.73
C LEU A 84 -0.20 12.38 -0.89
N LEU A 85 -0.48 12.80 -2.11
CA LEU A 85 -1.75 13.37 -2.49
C LEU A 85 -2.20 12.90 -3.87
N VAL A 86 -3.48 13.09 -4.12
CA VAL A 86 -4.18 12.72 -5.33
C VAL A 86 -4.88 13.95 -5.85
N THR A 87 -4.75 14.21 -7.14
CA THR A 87 -5.50 15.28 -7.80
C THR A 87 -6.38 14.71 -8.89
N ASP A 88 -7.38 15.49 -9.30
CA ASP A 88 -8.02 15.30 -10.59
C ASP A 88 -7.05 15.63 -11.74
N ALA A 89 -7.51 15.48 -12.99
CA ALA A 89 -6.75 15.81 -14.19
C ALA A 89 -6.35 17.29 -14.31
N ASN A 90 -7.01 18.19 -13.58
CA ASN A 90 -6.74 19.63 -13.59
C ASN A 90 -5.81 20.07 -12.44
N GLY A 91 -5.41 19.15 -11.56
CA GLY A 91 -4.56 19.45 -10.41
C GLY A 91 -5.31 19.91 -9.16
N VAL A 92 -6.63 19.72 -9.08
CA VAL A 92 -7.42 19.95 -7.87
C VAL A 92 -7.27 18.75 -6.94
N ILE A 93 -6.89 19.00 -5.69
CA ILE A 93 -6.62 17.95 -4.70
C ILE A 93 -7.94 17.25 -4.33
N SER A 94 -8.03 15.95 -4.61
CA SER A 94 -9.16 15.10 -4.20
C SER A 94 -8.87 14.36 -2.90
N GLU A 95 -7.61 13.98 -2.68
CA GLU A 95 -7.17 13.29 -1.48
C GLU A 95 -5.77 13.75 -1.06
N ALA A 96 -5.52 13.81 0.24
CA ALA A 96 -4.21 14.05 0.81
C ALA A 96 -4.07 13.21 2.07
N ASN A 97 -2.90 12.63 2.30
CA ASN A 97 -2.61 11.89 3.53
C ASN A 97 -2.15 12.81 4.68
N THR A 98 -1.95 12.21 5.85
CA THR A 98 -1.51 12.92 7.06
C THR A 98 -0.16 13.61 6.85
N ALA A 99 0.81 12.93 6.25
CA ALA A 99 2.13 13.51 5.99
C ALA A 99 2.08 14.76 5.09
N THR A 100 1.20 14.80 4.09
CA THR A 100 0.97 16.00 3.25
C THR A 100 0.41 17.17 4.06
N ALA A 101 -0.58 16.90 4.91
CA ALA A 101 -1.19 17.90 5.77
C ALA A 101 -0.16 18.51 6.73
N THR A 102 0.65 17.67 7.37
CA THR A 102 1.76 18.11 8.22
C THR A 102 2.80 18.92 7.44
N LEU A 103 3.24 18.44 6.27
CA LEU A 103 4.25 19.12 5.44
C LEU A 103 3.82 20.52 5.00
N LEU A 104 2.53 20.71 4.67
CA LEU A 104 1.99 21.99 4.25
C LEU A 104 1.47 22.86 5.40
N ASN A 105 1.59 22.37 6.65
CA ASN A 105 1.06 22.98 7.86
C ASN A 105 -0.45 23.34 7.76
N LEU A 106 -1.23 22.41 7.23
CA LEU A 106 -2.66 22.57 6.94
C LEU A 106 -3.44 21.36 7.43
N THR A 107 -4.75 21.51 7.61
CA THR A 107 -5.62 20.34 7.82
C THR A 107 -5.93 19.69 6.48
N ARG A 108 -6.13 18.37 6.48
CA ARG A 108 -6.55 17.63 5.27
C ARG A 108 -7.82 18.24 4.64
N GLN A 109 -8.80 18.59 5.48
CA GLN A 109 -10.05 19.21 5.01
C GLN A 109 -9.83 20.55 4.30
N ALA A 110 -8.81 21.31 4.68
CA ALA A 110 -8.45 22.56 4.02
C ALA A 110 -7.69 22.36 2.69
N LEU A 111 -7.10 21.18 2.48
CA LEU A 111 -6.43 20.82 1.23
C LEU A 111 -7.41 20.30 0.18
N ILE A 112 -8.44 19.55 0.58
CA ILE A 112 -9.35 18.94 -0.39
C ILE A 112 -10.16 20.02 -1.13
N GLY A 113 -10.16 19.95 -2.46
CA GLY A 113 -10.86 20.87 -3.35
C GLY A 113 -10.06 22.12 -3.74
N THR A 114 -8.83 22.28 -3.24
CA THR A 114 -7.95 23.39 -3.63
C THR A 114 -7.02 22.97 -4.77
N SER A 115 -6.43 23.95 -5.46
CA SER A 115 -5.44 23.68 -6.49
C SER A 115 -4.09 23.35 -5.84
N PHE A 116 -3.51 22.21 -6.21
CA PHE A 116 -2.19 21.78 -5.75
C PHE A 116 -1.10 22.84 -6.00
N VAL A 117 -1.23 23.59 -7.10
CA VAL A 117 -0.26 24.61 -7.51
C VAL A 117 -0.18 25.78 -6.52
N ASP A 118 -1.25 26.05 -5.78
CA ASP A 118 -1.33 27.24 -4.92
C ASP A 118 -0.39 27.15 -3.70
N TYR A 119 0.05 25.95 -3.34
CA TYR A 119 0.99 25.69 -2.24
C TYR A 119 2.47 25.88 -2.61
N PHE A 120 2.76 26.21 -3.86
CA PHE A 120 4.11 26.49 -4.35
C PHE A 120 4.39 27.99 -4.44
N ALA A 121 5.68 28.34 -4.36
CA ALA A 121 6.16 29.70 -4.54
C ALA A 121 5.65 30.31 -5.84
N GLU A 122 5.27 31.59 -5.82
CA GLU A 122 4.61 32.25 -6.96
C GLU A 122 5.41 32.16 -8.26
N VAL A 123 6.73 32.23 -8.16
CA VAL A 123 7.68 32.08 -9.29
C VAL A 123 7.63 30.70 -9.95
N ASP A 124 7.26 29.66 -9.21
CA ASP A 124 7.26 28.27 -9.65
C ASP A 124 5.91 27.83 -10.23
N ARG A 125 4.81 28.52 -9.88
CA ARG A 125 3.44 28.12 -10.21
C ARG A 125 3.19 27.94 -11.72
N GLN A 126 3.70 28.86 -12.54
CA GLN A 126 3.49 28.80 -13.99
C GLN A 126 4.26 27.66 -14.64
N THR A 127 5.48 27.41 -14.18
CA THR A 127 6.30 26.28 -14.61
C THR A 127 5.63 24.97 -14.24
N LEU A 128 5.12 24.87 -13.01
CA LEU A 128 4.44 23.68 -12.51
C LEU A 128 3.17 23.38 -13.31
N ARG A 129 2.31 24.39 -13.59
CA ARG A 129 1.13 24.22 -14.49
C ARG A 129 1.52 23.71 -15.87
N THR A 130 2.57 24.27 -16.45
CA THR A 130 3.05 23.87 -17.78
C THR A 130 3.49 22.41 -17.79
N LYS A 131 4.24 21.99 -16.76
CA LYS A 131 4.68 20.60 -16.60
C LYS A 131 3.52 19.63 -16.36
N LEU A 132 2.53 20.02 -15.54
CA LEU A 132 1.32 19.22 -15.32
C LEU A 132 0.56 18.98 -16.63
N ASN A 133 0.38 20.00 -17.47
CA ASN A 133 -0.28 19.85 -18.77
C ASN A 133 0.49 18.92 -19.72
N GLN A 134 1.82 18.90 -19.64
CA GLN A 134 2.68 18.03 -20.45
C GLN A 134 2.66 16.56 -20.00
N LEU A 135 2.20 16.25 -18.78
CA LEU A 135 2.08 14.86 -18.30
C LEU A 135 1.16 14.01 -19.17
N SER A 136 0.18 14.64 -19.84
CA SER A 136 -0.69 13.98 -20.82
C SER A 136 0.08 13.21 -21.89
N GLN A 137 1.31 13.63 -22.20
CA GLN A 137 2.16 13.07 -23.25
C GLN A 137 3.20 12.07 -22.73
N THR A 138 3.32 11.88 -21.41
CA THR A 138 4.31 11.00 -20.78
C THR A 138 3.66 9.80 -20.12
N SER A 139 4.29 8.62 -20.22
CA SER A 139 3.80 7.38 -19.61
C SER A 139 4.60 6.95 -18.36
N SER A 140 5.63 7.71 -17.99
CA SER A 140 6.54 7.40 -16.88
C SER A 140 6.42 8.45 -15.78
N VAL A 141 6.64 8.02 -14.53
CA VAL A 141 6.70 8.91 -13.37
C VAL A 141 7.74 10.00 -13.59
N GLN A 142 7.36 11.24 -13.35
CA GLN A 142 8.23 12.40 -13.50
C GLN A 142 8.77 12.85 -12.14
N LEU A 143 10.05 13.24 -12.11
CA LEU A 143 10.70 13.78 -10.92
C LEU A 143 10.99 15.27 -11.12
N TRP A 144 10.41 16.13 -10.27
CA TRP A 144 10.63 17.57 -10.32
C TRP A 144 11.08 18.10 -8.97
N GLN A 145 11.61 19.33 -8.95
CA GLN A 145 12.02 19.99 -7.73
C GLN A 145 11.47 21.41 -7.74
N PHE A 146 10.86 21.82 -6.63
CA PHE A 146 10.19 23.11 -6.50
C PHE A 146 10.28 23.62 -5.06
N THR A 147 9.91 24.88 -4.86
CA THR A 147 9.80 25.46 -3.52
C THR A 147 8.35 25.52 -3.09
N VAL A 148 8.04 24.93 -1.94
CA VAL A 148 6.71 25.02 -1.31
C VAL A 148 6.70 26.14 -0.28
N CYS A 149 5.53 26.75 -0.10
CA CYS A 149 5.28 27.77 0.91
C CYS A 149 4.18 27.26 1.85
N PRO A 150 4.54 26.61 2.98
CA PRO A 150 3.58 26.16 3.97
C PRO A 150 2.86 27.34 4.63
N GLN A 151 1.67 27.09 5.21
CA GLN A 151 0.94 28.15 5.90
C GLN A 151 1.70 28.60 7.15
N ASN A 152 2.05 29.89 7.23
CA ASN A 152 2.74 30.50 8.37
C ASN A 152 4.12 29.92 8.70
N ASP A 153 4.82 29.35 7.70
CA ASP A 153 6.16 28.78 7.87
C ASP A 153 7.13 29.30 6.78
N GLU A 154 8.42 29.03 6.95
CA GLU A 154 9.44 29.38 5.96
C GLU A 154 9.35 28.48 4.70
N PRO A 155 9.58 29.05 3.50
CA PRO A 155 9.61 28.26 2.27
C PRO A 155 10.78 27.28 2.27
N PHE A 156 10.53 26.06 1.80
CA PHE A 156 11.56 25.03 1.66
C PHE A 156 11.45 24.27 0.35
N ARG A 157 12.53 23.57 -0.02
CA ARG A 157 12.60 22.81 -1.27
C ARG A 157 12.02 21.42 -1.10
N VAL A 158 11.24 21.00 -2.09
CA VAL A 158 10.70 19.65 -2.18
C VAL A 158 11.02 19.02 -3.52
N GLY A 159 11.18 17.70 -3.51
CA GLY A 159 11.11 16.87 -4.68
C GLY A 159 9.68 16.38 -4.86
N LEU A 160 9.21 16.37 -6.10
CA LEU A 160 7.90 15.88 -6.50
C LEU A 160 8.05 14.66 -7.39
N GLN A 161 7.43 13.56 -7.02
CA GLN A 161 7.20 12.41 -7.87
C GLN A 161 5.76 12.48 -8.39
N VAL A 162 5.59 12.62 -9.70
CA VAL A 162 4.26 12.77 -10.31
C VAL A 162 4.00 11.66 -11.30
N GLY A 163 2.99 10.85 -11.02
CA GLY A 163 2.47 9.80 -11.90
C GLY A 163 1.06 10.14 -12.37
N ALA A 164 0.79 9.97 -13.66
CA ALA A 164 -0.56 10.08 -14.21
C ALA A 164 -1.24 8.72 -14.22
N VAL A 165 -2.42 8.63 -13.60
CA VAL A 165 -3.32 7.48 -13.70
C VAL A 165 -4.28 7.74 -14.85
N ARG A 166 -4.45 6.74 -15.71
CA ARG A 166 -5.24 6.87 -16.93
C ARG A 166 -6.39 5.87 -16.94
N ASN A 167 -7.49 6.27 -17.55
CA ASN A 167 -8.62 5.37 -17.81
C ASN A 167 -8.34 4.46 -19.02
N ASP A 168 -9.27 3.56 -19.33
CA ASP A 168 -9.18 2.63 -20.46
C ASP A 168 -9.11 3.34 -21.83
N ALA A 169 -9.55 4.60 -21.92
CA ALA A 169 -9.42 5.44 -23.11
C ALA A 169 -8.05 6.14 -23.23
N GLY A 170 -7.17 5.98 -22.25
CA GLY A 170 -5.84 6.60 -22.20
C GLY A 170 -5.83 8.05 -21.70
N GLU A 171 -6.98 8.59 -21.32
CA GLU A 171 -7.11 9.93 -20.75
C GLU A 171 -6.66 9.95 -19.29
N ILE A 172 -6.07 11.05 -18.84
CA ILE A 172 -5.69 11.20 -17.43
C ILE A 172 -6.96 11.30 -16.59
N GLU A 173 -7.14 10.36 -15.68
CA GLU A 173 -8.22 10.34 -14.69
C GLU A 173 -7.80 11.09 -13.41
N SER A 174 -6.58 10.83 -12.95
CA SER A 174 -6.03 11.46 -11.74
C SER A 174 -4.51 11.54 -11.79
N LEU A 175 -3.92 12.41 -10.96
CA LEU A 175 -2.49 12.45 -10.73
C LEU A 175 -2.19 11.95 -9.31
N ARG A 176 -1.16 11.11 -9.19
CA ARG A 176 -0.59 10.68 -7.91
C ARG A 176 0.70 11.45 -7.69
N ILE A 177 0.75 12.21 -6.60
CA ILE A 177 1.87 13.10 -6.31
C ILE A 177 2.45 12.71 -4.96
N GLY A 178 3.72 12.30 -4.97
CA GLY A 178 4.55 12.16 -3.78
C GLY A 178 5.43 13.39 -3.61
N MET A 179 5.54 13.87 -2.37
CA MET A 179 6.42 14.97 -2.00
C MET A 179 7.40 14.50 -0.94
N TYR A 180 8.66 14.90 -1.09
CA TYR A 180 9.68 14.69 -0.09
C TYR A 180 10.51 15.96 0.07
N VAL A 181 10.87 16.29 1.32
CA VAL A 181 11.69 17.46 1.61
C VAL A 181 13.09 17.23 1.07
N ILE A 182 13.62 18.22 0.35
CA ILE A 182 15.03 18.26 -0.03
C ILE A 182 15.72 19.06 1.07
N ASP A 183 16.34 18.35 2.02
CA ASP A 183 16.92 18.91 3.23
C ASP A 183 17.93 20.05 2.92
N PRO A 184 17.76 21.27 3.47
CA PRO A 184 18.70 22.37 3.29
C PRO A 184 20.09 22.08 3.89
N PHE A 185 20.23 21.11 4.80
CA PHE A 185 21.52 20.68 5.35
C PHE A 185 22.30 19.73 4.42
N GLN A 186 21.79 19.42 3.22
CA GLN A 186 22.60 18.87 2.12
C GLN A 186 23.52 19.93 1.48
N THR A 187 24.19 20.75 2.31
CA THR A 187 25.32 21.62 1.91
C THR A 187 26.69 20.97 2.15
N ARG A 188 26.75 19.70 2.51
CA ARG A 188 27.91 18.91 2.06
C ARG A 188 27.69 18.66 0.58
N ALA A 189 28.73 18.95 -0.20
CA ALA A 189 28.80 18.73 -1.65
C ALA A 189 27.94 17.53 -2.08
N PRO A 190 27.28 17.58 -3.26
CA PRO A 190 26.51 16.45 -3.75
C PRO A 190 27.35 15.21 -3.47
N VAL A 191 26.83 14.27 -2.65
CA VAL A 191 27.47 12.96 -2.57
C VAL A 191 27.49 12.54 -4.01
N ASP A 192 28.70 12.61 -4.57
CA ASP A 192 28.94 12.43 -5.97
C ASP A 192 28.20 11.14 -6.31
N GLN A 193 27.34 11.19 -7.33
CA GLN A 193 26.64 10.00 -7.82
C GLN A 193 27.64 9.02 -8.48
N THR A 194 28.92 9.10 -8.10
CA THR A 194 29.89 8.06 -8.30
C THR A 194 29.50 6.90 -7.41
N LEU A 195 29.05 5.84 -8.08
CA LEU A 195 28.98 4.49 -7.51
C LEU A 195 30.24 4.28 -6.65
N PRO A 196 30.10 3.76 -5.42
CA PRO A 196 31.24 3.56 -4.54
C PRO A 196 32.32 2.71 -5.21
N ARG A 197 33.57 2.82 -4.74
CA ARG A 197 34.60 1.81 -5.07
C ARG A 197 33.97 0.45 -4.83
N SER A 198 34.22 -0.52 -5.72
CA SER A 198 33.58 -1.84 -5.70
C SER A 198 33.34 -2.33 -4.26
N LEU A 199 32.10 -2.66 -3.94
CA LEU A 199 31.70 -3.23 -2.65
C LEU A 199 31.91 -4.76 -2.63
N ASP A 200 32.55 -5.32 -3.66
CA ASP A 200 32.85 -6.74 -3.77
C ASP A 200 33.58 -7.26 -2.51
N GLY A 201 33.08 -8.37 -2.00
CA GLY A 201 33.65 -9.08 -0.87
C GLY A 201 33.35 -8.49 0.50
N LEU A 202 32.65 -7.34 0.57
CA LEU A 202 32.21 -6.76 1.84
C LEU A 202 31.19 -7.69 2.51
N GLN A 203 31.28 -7.89 3.82
CA GLN A 203 30.38 -8.70 4.62
C GLN A 203 29.50 -7.80 5.50
N VAL A 204 28.18 -7.88 5.36
CA VAL A 204 27.24 -7.06 6.12
C VAL A 204 26.33 -7.94 6.96
N LEU A 205 26.20 -7.62 8.24
CA LEU A 205 25.22 -8.25 9.14
C LEU A 205 23.98 -7.37 9.22
N VAL A 206 22.81 -7.92 8.86
CA VAL A 206 21.51 -7.23 8.89
C VAL A 206 20.66 -7.83 9.99
N VAL A 207 20.12 -6.99 10.87
CA VAL A 207 19.31 -7.39 12.02
C VAL A 207 17.98 -6.66 11.97
N ASP A 208 16.89 -7.39 11.75
CA ASP A 208 15.53 -6.84 11.70
C ASP A 208 14.56 -7.99 11.98
N ASP A 209 13.51 -7.81 12.78
CA ASP A 209 12.57 -8.89 13.08
C ASP A 209 11.65 -9.23 11.89
N GLU A 210 11.43 -8.28 10.99
CA GLU A 210 10.61 -8.44 9.80
C GLU A 210 11.39 -9.15 8.69
N ALA A 211 10.89 -10.32 8.25
CA ALA A 211 11.55 -11.11 7.20
C ALA A 211 11.64 -10.36 5.86
N ASP A 212 10.60 -9.62 5.51
CA ASP A 212 10.51 -8.87 4.26
C ASP A 212 11.56 -7.75 4.21
N VAL A 213 11.84 -7.08 5.33
CA VAL A 213 12.86 -6.02 5.42
C VAL A 213 14.26 -6.62 5.24
N ARG A 214 14.52 -7.78 5.88
CA ARG A 214 15.79 -8.51 5.70
C ARG A 214 16.02 -8.92 4.26
N GLU A 215 14.99 -9.47 3.59
CA GLU A 215 15.06 -9.87 2.18
C GLU A 215 15.28 -8.66 1.27
N PHE A 216 14.58 -7.55 1.54
CA PHE A 216 14.72 -6.30 0.78
C PHE A 216 16.14 -5.71 0.87
N ILE A 217 16.69 -5.56 2.08
CA ILE A 217 18.05 -5.05 2.29
C ILE A 217 19.08 -5.96 1.60
N THR A 218 18.89 -7.28 1.71
CA THR A 218 19.75 -8.28 1.05
C THR A 218 19.73 -8.10 -0.46
N ALA A 219 18.53 -8.01 -1.06
CA ALA A 219 18.34 -7.82 -2.50
C ALA A 219 18.91 -6.49 -3.03
N ILE A 220 19.03 -5.46 -2.19
CA ILE A 220 19.67 -4.20 -2.55
C ILE A 220 21.20 -4.34 -2.57
N LEU A 221 21.80 -5.03 -1.60
CA LEU A 221 23.25 -5.04 -1.39
C LEU A 221 23.97 -6.13 -2.21
N GLU A 222 23.38 -7.31 -2.38
CA GLU A 222 23.98 -8.42 -3.13
C GLU A 222 24.40 -8.08 -4.57
N PRO A 223 23.60 -7.31 -5.36
CA PRO A 223 24.00 -6.88 -6.71
C PRO A 223 25.29 -6.05 -6.75
N TYR A 224 25.72 -5.48 -5.62
CA TYR A 224 26.97 -4.74 -5.49
C TYR A 224 28.14 -5.61 -4.99
N GLY A 225 27.98 -6.94 -4.93
CA GLY A 225 29.02 -7.89 -4.53
C GLY A 225 29.20 -8.03 -3.01
N VAL A 226 28.24 -7.52 -2.24
CA VAL A 226 28.21 -7.59 -0.78
C VAL A 226 27.64 -8.93 -0.34
N GLY A 227 28.36 -9.65 0.51
CA GLY A 227 27.82 -10.81 1.22
C GLY A 227 26.98 -10.37 2.40
N VAL A 228 25.69 -10.70 2.40
CA VAL A 228 24.76 -10.32 3.47
C VAL A 228 24.42 -11.53 4.34
N ARG A 229 24.53 -11.37 5.66
CA ARG A 229 23.98 -12.30 6.64
C ARG A 229 22.84 -11.61 7.36
N ALA A 230 21.62 -12.09 7.19
CA ALA A 230 20.44 -11.48 7.81
C ALA A 230 19.89 -12.35 8.95
N VAL A 231 19.61 -11.73 10.11
CA VAL A 231 19.11 -12.41 11.32
C VAL A 231 17.93 -11.65 11.93
N GLY A 232 17.04 -12.40 12.59
CA GLY A 232 15.75 -11.88 13.06
C GLY A 232 15.72 -11.26 14.46
N SER A 233 16.85 -11.24 15.18
CA SER A 233 16.87 -10.76 16.57
C SER A 233 18.27 -10.34 17.02
N ALA A 234 18.32 -9.51 18.06
CA ALA A 234 19.57 -9.10 18.71
C ALA A 234 20.39 -10.30 19.22
N ASP A 235 19.76 -11.30 19.84
CA ASP A 235 20.45 -12.49 20.32
C ASP A 235 21.09 -13.29 19.17
N ALA A 236 20.35 -13.45 18.06
CA ALA A 236 20.86 -14.12 16.87
C ALA A 236 22.03 -13.33 16.23
N ALA A 237 22.01 -12.00 16.33
CA ALA A 237 23.11 -11.15 15.88
C ALA A 237 24.37 -11.35 16.73
N LEU A 238 24.25 -11.40 18.06
CA LEU A 238 25.38 -11.65 18.96
C LEU A 238 25.97 -13.06 18.78
N GLU A 239 25.14 -14.07 18.56
CA GLU A 239 25.63 -15.41 18.19
C GLU A 239 26.33 -15.41 16.82
N ALA A 240 25.74 -14.74 15.82
CA ALA A 240 26.36 -14.62 14.51
C ALA A 240 27.74 -13.97 14.57
N LEU A 241 27.92 -12.93 15.39
CA LEU A 241 29.21 -12.23 15.57
C LEU A 241 30.33 -13.11 16.15
N LYS A 242 30.02 -14.27 16.75
CA LYS A 242 31.04 -15.23 17.21
C LYS A 242 31.67 -16.03 16.08
N GLU A 243 30.91 -16.26 15.00
CA GLU A 243 31.31 -17.09 13.86
C GLU A 243 31.54 -16.28 12.58
N PHE A 244 31.09 -15.02 12.58
CA PHE A 244 31.08 -14.12 11.44
C PHE A 244 31.67 -12.77 11.84
N SER A 245 32.63 -12.30 11.06
CA SER A 245 33.21 -10.97 11.23
C SER A 245 32.68 -10.07 10.11
N PRO A 246 31.53 -9.40 10.31
CA PRO A 246 31.02 -8.42 9.36
C PRO A 246 31.92 -7.18 9.33
N ASP A 247 31.96 -6.53 8.18
CA ASP A 247 32.56 -5.21 7.98
C ASP A 247 31.60 -4.08 8.39
N VAL A 248 30.28 -4.31 8.29
CA VAL A 248 29.24 -3.33 8.67
C VAL A 248 28.06 -4.05 9.33
N LEU A 249 27.53 -3.45 10.40
CA LEU A 249 26.27 -3.82 11.01
C LEU A 249 25.15 -2.87 10.53
N ILE A 250 24.01 -3.46 10.18
CA ILE A 250 22.76 -2.74 9.95
C ILE A 250 21.73 -3.34 10.89
N SER A 251 21.14 -2.54 11.77
CA SER A 251 20.15 -3.03 12.74
C SER A 251 18.93 -2.14 12.80
N ASP A 252 17.75 -2.74 12.88
CA ASP A 252 16.56 -2.06 13.36
C ASP A 252 16.77 -1.62 14.81
N ILE A 253 16.23 -0.45 15.16
CA ILE A 253 16.21 0.07 16.51
C ILE A 253 15.09 -0.62 17.32
N ARG A 254 13.93 -0.88 16.72
CA ARG A 254 12.78 -1.44 17.46
C ARG A 254 12.43 -2.84 17.00
N MET A 255 13.00 -3.84 17.67
CA MET A 255 12.57 -5.23 17.53
C MET A 255 11.66 -5.67 18.70
N PRO A 256 10.61 -6.47 18.47
CA PRO A 256 9.82 -7.10 19.52
C PRO A 256 10.70 -8.02 20.38
N GLY A 257 10.81 -7.74 21.68
CA GLY A 257 11.54 -8.60 22.64
C GLY A 257 13.05 -8.33 22.74
N GLY A 258 13.58 -7.33 22.04
CA GLY A 258 14.97 -6.90 22.17
C GLY A 258 15.18 -5.51 21.56
N ASP A 259 15.89 -4.63 22.26
CA ASP A 259 16.10 -3.25 21.83
C ASP A 259 17.38 -3.13 20.98
N GLY A 260 17.30 -2.58 19.77
CA GLY A 260 18.46 -2.32 18.91
C GLY A 260 19.48 -1.39 19.57
N TYR A 261 19.08 -0.56 20.54
CA TYR A 261 20.02 0.16 21.40
C TYR A 261 20.77 -0.76 22.37
N SER A 262 20.11 -1.78 22.88
CA SER A 262 20.76 -2.77 23.75
C SER A 262 21.76 -3.62 22.97
N LEU A 263 21.44 -3.99 21.72
CA LEU A 263 22.35 -4.70 20.83
C LEU A 263 23.65 -3.91 20.63
N ILE A 264 23.55 -2.65 20.18
CA ILE A 264 24.75 -1.86 19.88
C ILE A 264 25.59 -1.62 21.13
N ARG A 265 24.96 -1.36 22.30
CA ARG A 265 25.68 -1.19 23.56
C ARG A 265 26.45 -2.45 23.96
N GLN A 266 25.88 -3.63 23.74
CA GLN A 266 26.57 -4.90 23.99
C GLN A 266 27.74 -5.11 23.02
N ILE A 267 27.56 -4.78 21.75
CA ILE A 267 28.65 -4.85 20.75
C ILE A 267 29.80 -3.93 21.16
N ARG A 268 29.52 -2.66 21.50
CA ARG A 268 30.53 -1.72 21.99
C ARG A 268 31.22 -2.18 23.28
N ALA A 269 30.53 -2.93 24.15
CA ALA A 269 31.14 -3.51 25.34
C ALA A 269 32.08 -4.70 25.04
N LEU A 270 31.88 -5.39 23.92
CA LEU A 270 32.74 -6.48 23.44
C LEU A 270 33.99 -5.96 22.70
N GLU A 271 33.94 -4.72 22.20
CA GLU A 271 35.05 -3.99 21.56
C GLU A 271 36.10 -3.55 22.59
N THR A 272 36.85 -4.52 23.12
CA THR A 272 37.82 -4.29 24.21
C THR A 272 39.24 -3.99 23.73
N GLU A 273 39.57 -4.36 22.49
CA GLU A 273 40.90 -4.15 21.91
C GLU A 273 40.95 -2.96 20.93
N PRO A 274 42.05 -2.16 20.93
CA PRO A 274 42.24 -1.09 19.97
C PRO A 274 42.20 -1.61 18.53
N GLY A 275 41.28 -1.09 17.72
CA GLY A 275 41.10 -1.50 16.32
C GLY A 275 39.98 -2.53 16.09
N GLN A 276 39.38 -3.05 17.17
CA GLN A 276 38.16 -3.83 17.10
C GLN A 276 36.97 -2.86 17.18
N HIS A 277 36.55 -2.35 16.03
CA HIS A 277 35.37 -1.49 15.93
C HIS A 277 34.54 -1.94 14.75
N LEU A 278 33.26 -2.24 14.98
CA LEU A 278 32.31 -2.62 13.95
C LEU A 278 31.45 -1.41 13.56
N PRO A 279 31.67 -0.81 12.38
CA PRO A 279 30.83 0.26 11.87
C PRO A 279 29.36 -0.13 11.86
N ALA A 280 28.48 0.72 12.41
CA ALA A 280 27.06 0.38 12.56
C ALA A 280 26.11 1.48 12.07
N ALA A 281 25.10 1.07 11.28
CA ALA A 281 23.96 1.87 10.89
C ALA A 281 22.69 1.38 11.61
N ALA A 282 21.97 2.32 12.21
CA ALA A 282 20.62 2.10 12.68
C ALA A 282 19.62 2.31 11.54
N ILE A 283 18.63 1.44 11.43
CA ILE A 283 17.48 1.57 10.53
C ILE A 283 16.21 1.75 11.36
N THR A 284 15.32 2.68 10.98
CA THR A 284 14.05 2.90 11.70
C THR A 284 12.88 3.19 10.75
N ALA A 285 11.68 2.75 11.13
CA ALA A 285 10.43 3.08 10.45
C ALA A 285 9.84 4.45 10.84
N TYR A 286 10.40 5.15 11.84
CA TYR A 286 9.85 6.37 12.41
C TYR A 286 10.72 7.59 12.14
N LEU A 287 10.11 8.69 11.70
CA LEU A 287 10.80 9.95 11.41
C LEU A 287 11.11 10.79 12.66
N ASP A 288 10.36 10.59 13.75
CA ASP A 288 10.47 11.37 15.00
C ASP A 288 11.48 10.78 15.99
N GLU A 289 12.26 9.77 15.59
CA GLU A 289 13.27 9.18 16.47
C GLU A 289 14.56 9.98 16.45
N ASP A 290 15.06 10.26 17.65
CA ASP A 290 16.24 11.08 17.83
C ASP A 290 17.46 10.35 17.27
N ARG A 291 17.85 10.72 16.05
CA ARG A 291 19.18 10.44 15.48
C ARG A 291 20.29 10.64 16.54
N GLU A 292 20.12 11.62 17.41
CA GLU A 292 20.99 11.89 18.55
C GLU A 292 21.07 10.71 19.53
N GLU A 293 19.96 10.03 19.82
CA GLU A 293 19.90 8.86 20.68
C GLU A 293 20.55 7.63 20.04
N ALA A 294 20.32 7.40 18.74
CA ALA A 294 21.04 6.37 17.96
C ALA A 294 22.55 6.58 17.97
N ILE A 295 23.00 7.81 17.73
CA ILE A 295 24.42 8.14 17.77
C ILE A 295 24.98 8.00 19.19
N ALA A 296 24.24 8.48 20.21
CA ALA A 296 24.65 8.37 21.60
C ALA A 296 24.72 6.91 22.09
N ALA A 297 23.88 6.02 21.56
CA ALA A 297 23.91 4.60 21.88
C ALA A 297 25.11 3.87 21.26
N GLY A 298 25.72 4.44 20.22
CA GLY A 298 26.94 3.93 19.60
C GLY A 298 26.84 3.62 18.11
N TYR A 299 25.74 3.98 17.43
CA TYR A 299 25.65 3.92 15.96
C TYR A 299 26.39 5.10 15.31
N GLU A 300 26.89 4.91 14.10
CA GLU A 300 27.58 5.96 13.33
C GLU A 300 26.68 6.57 12.24
N ALA A 301 25.68 5.81 11.80
CA ALA A 301 24.69 6.24 10.83
C ALA A 301 23.28 5.91 11.30
N HIS A 302 22.32 6.71 10.82
CA HIS A 302 20.89 6.52 11.04
C HIS A 302 20.19 6.64 9.70
N LEU A 303 19.42 5.63 9.34
CA LEU A 303 18.72 5.46 8.09
C LEU A 303 17.24 5.22 8.36
N HIS A 304 16.39 5.75 7.51
CA HIS A 304 14.97 5.44 7.55
C HIS A 304 14.70 4.15 6.74
N LYS A 305 13.78 3.28 7.16
CA LYS A 305 13.36 2.05 6.43
C LYS A 305 12.85 2.38 5.02
N LEU A 306 12.31 3.60 4.82
CA LEU A 306 11.90 4.13 3.51
C LEU A 306 12.98 4.95 2.77
N ALA A 307 14.24 4.87 3.20
CA ALA A 307 15.35 5.49 2.48
C ALA A 307 15.44 4.92 1.06
N GLN A 308 15.96 5.71 0.12
CA GLN A 308 16.16 5.22 -1.24
C GLN A 308 17.21 4.09 -1.23
N PRO A 309 17.09 3.05 -2.08
CA PRO A 309 18.06 1.96 -2.12
C PRO A 309 19.52 2.42 -2.29
N ILE A 310 19.74 3.51 -3.03
CA ILE A 310 21.08 4.07 -3.24
C ILE A 310 21.68 4.66 -1.96
N GLU A 311 20.85 5.19 -1.06
CA GLU A 311 21.28 5.78 0.21
C GLU A 311 21.80 4.70 1.16
N LEU A 312 21.13 3.54 1.20
CA LEU A 312 21.60 2.36 1.94
C LEU A 312 22.98 1.90 1.45
N VAL A 313 23.17 1.84 0.12
CA VAL A 313 24.45 1.46 -0.51
C VAL A 313 25.55 2.48 -0.17
N GLN A 314 25.23 3.77 -0.21
CA GLN A 314 26.18 4.84 0.12
C GLN A 314 26.59 4.81 1.59
N VAL A 315 25.65 4.60 2.52
CA VAL A 315 25.96 4.47 3.95
C VAL A 315 26.83 3.24 4.21
N VAL A 316 26.51 2.09 3.62
CA VAL A 316 27.36 0.89 3.73
C VAL A 316 28.76 1.15 3.19
N ALA A 317 28.88 1.81 2.04
CA ALA A 317 30.18 2.17 1.47
C ALA A 317 30.96 3.13 2.37
N GLN A 318 30.29 4.11 2.97
CA GLN A 318 30.90 5.08 3.86
C GLN A 318 31.40 4.41 5.15
N LEU A 319 30.57 3.59 5.80
CA LEU A 319 30.91 2.85 7.01
C LEU A 319 32.05 1.87 6.78
N ALA A 320 32.09 1.21 5.61
CA ALA A 320 33.18 0.34 5.21
C ALA A 320 34.47 1.09 4.79
N GLY A 321 34.49 2.42 4.82
CA GLY A 321 35.64 3.23 4.35
C GLY A 321 35.90 3.12 2.84
N ARG A 322 34.90 2.68 2.06
CA ARG A 322 34.96 2.54 0.59
C ARG A 322 34.32 3.70 -0.17
N ALA A 323 33.88 4.75 0.52
CA ALA A 323 33.44 5.99 -0.12
C ALA A 323 34.57 6.62 -0.95
N THR A 324 34.25 7.12 -2.14
CA THR A 324 35.18 7.91 -2.96
C THR A 324 35.45 9.24 -2.26
N THR A 325 36.68 9.46 -1.80
CA THR A 325 37.13 10.78 -1.39
C THR A 325 37.17 11.69 -2.62
N PRO A 326 36.63 12.91 -2.58
CA PRO A 326 36.89 13.87 -3.65
C PRO A 326 38.40 14.16 -3.68
N GLU A 327 39.06 13.93 -4.81
CA GLU A 327 40.34 14.56 -5.07
C GLU A 327 40.12 16.08 -5.11
N VAL A 328 40.93 16.79 -4.33
CA VAL A 328 40.85 18.23 -4.01
C VAL A 328 40.90 19.12 -5.24
#